data_AF-A0A645C9Y1-F1
#
_entry.id   AF-A0A645C9Y1-F1
#
_cell.length_a   1.000
_cell.length_b   1.000
_cell.length_c   1.000
_cell.angle_alpha   90.00
_cell.angle_beta   90.00
_cell.angle_gamma   90.00
#
_symmetry.space_group_name_H-M   'P 1'
#
loop_
_entity.id
_entity.type
_entity.pdbx_description
1 polymer ?
#
loop_
_entity_poly.entity_id
_entity_poly.type
_entity_poly.pdbx_seq_one_letter_code
_entity_poly.pdbx_strand_id
1 'polypeptide(L)'
;MLSLSRFLKKHPEGIETELSVNERSFQVWGKEKFLKKGGERILKNVGLTLDFLKVYETTEPLPYYSFDKTTPQNVVIIENKDTFYSLRKFLLSGKNSIFGVNISTVIYGGGKTIFKSFKDFKLCVEPYLTHKENTILYLGDLDYEGILIYENLREAFKDEVNLEPFIEGYKEMIDKYLRENIDLPTTKEGQNRGIKTLFLDYFQDEYKKEILKVLMMDKYIPQEILTIQDF
;
A
#
# COMPACT_ATOMS: atom_id res chain seq x y z
N MET A 1 37.53 12.09 0.70
CA MET A 1 37.98 12.62 -0.60
C MET A 1 38.74 11.60 -1.45
N LEU A 2 39.72 10.86 -0.90
CA LEU A 2 40.51 9.88 -1.66
C LEU A 2 39.70 8.80 -2.40
N SER A 3 38.65 8.25 -1.77
CA SER A 3 37.84 7.18 -2.38
C SER A 3 37.02 7.67 -3.58
N LEU A 4 36.37 8.84 -3.46
CA LEU A 4 35.63 9.47 -4.54
C LEU A 4 36.56 9.81 -5.72
N SER A 5 37.70 10.45 -5.46
CA SER A 5 38.68 10.77 -6.53
C SER A 5 39.17 9.51 -7.25
N ARG A 6 39.48 8.43 -6.52
CA ARG A 6 39.90 7.16 -7.11
C ARG A 6 38.79 6.55 -7.97
N PHE A 7 37.54 6.64 -7.52
CA PHE A 7 36.39 6.18 -8.27
C PHE A 7 36.24 6.96 -9.58
N LEU A 8 36.26 8.29 -9.55
CA LEU A 8 36.14 9.12 -10.76
C LEU A 8 37.26 8.87 -11.76
N LYS A 9 38.49 8.64 -11.30
CA LYS A 9 39.62 8.28 -12.18
C LYS A 9 39.41 6.95 -12.91
N LYS A 10 38.62 6.02 -12.36
CA LYS A 10 38.27 4.75 -13.01
C LYS A 10 37.11 4.89 -13.99
N HIS A 11 36.39 6.02 -13.96
CA HIS A 11 35.25 6.32 -14.81
C HIS A 11 35.46 7.65 -15.55
N PRO A 12 36.52 7.77 -16.38
CA PRO A 12 36.87 9.02 -17.04
C PRO A 12 35.84 9.47 -18.08
N GLU A 13 35.12 8.53 -18.69
CA GLU A 13 34.02 8.80 -19.64
C GLU A 13 32.68 9.05 -18.95
N GLY A 14 32.65 9.03 -17.61
CA GLY A 14 31.45 9.18 -16.80
C GLY A 14 30.88 7.85 -16.30
N ILE A 15 29.75 7.95 -15.61
CA ILE A 15 29.02 6.83 -15.01
C ILE A 15 27.76 6.64 -15.84
N GLU A 16 27.59 5.47 -16.44
CA GLU A 16 26.43 5.18 -17.30
C GLU A 16 25.33 4.44 -16.55
N THR A 17 25.69 3.41 -15.79
CA THR A 17 24.74 2.55 -15.07
C THR A 17 24.24 3.26 -13.81
N GLU A 18 22.93 3.26 -13.60
CA GLU A 18 22.33 3.69 -12.34
C GLU A 18 22.37 2.57 -11.29
N LEU A 19 22.65 2.91 -10.03
CA LEU A 19 22.64 1.96 -8.91
C LEU A 19 21.83 2.52 -7.75
N SER A 20 21.36 1.67 -6.83
CA SER A 20 20.74 2.21 -5.63
C SER A 20 21.75 3.06 -4.84
N VAL A 21 21.26 4.05 -4.09
CA VAL A 21 22.10 4.91 -3.26
C VAL A 21 23.06 4.08 -2.38
N ASN A 22 22.58 2.96 -1.81
CA ASN A 22 23.41 2.14 -0.94
C ASN A 22 24.46 1.34 -1.70
N GLU A 23 24.12 0.78 -2.86
CA GLU A 23 25.07 0.07 -3.73
C GLU A 23 26.17 1.00 -4.23
N ARG A 24 25.81 2.20 -4.71
CA ARG A 24 26.80 3.19 -5.13
C ARG A 24 27.65 3.66 -3.97
N SER A 25 27.04 3.90 -2.82
CA SER A 25 27.76 4.29 -1.61
C SER A 25 28.80 3.22 -1.21
N PHE A 26 28.45 1.94 -1.32
CA PHE A 26 29.39 0.85 -1.11
C PHE A 26 30.47 0.78 -2.21
N GLN A 27 30.10 0.94 -3.47
CA GLN A 27 31.05 0.93 -4.59
C GLN A 27 32.13 2.02 -4.47
N VAL A 28 31.76 3.22 -4.03
CA VAL A 28 32.68 4.36 -3.95
C VAL A 28 33.44 4.39 -2.62
N TRP A 29 32.80 4.05 -1.49
CA TRP A 29 33.38 4.22 -0.14
C TRP A 29 33.51 2.94 0.69
N GLY A 30 33.08 1.78 0.19
CA GLY A 30 33.05 0.52 0.95
C GLY A 30 32.07 0.55 2.12
N LYS A 31 31.09 1.47 2.10
CA LYS A 31 30.13 1.69 3.19
C LYS A 31 28.73 1.93 2.61
N GLU A 32 27.81 0.99 2.80
CA GLU A 32 26.47 1.01 2.21
C GLU A 32 25.68 2.28 2.54
N LYS A 33 25.60 2.68 3.81
CA LYS A 33 24.75 3.81 4.22
C LYS A 33 25.49 5.15 4.30
N PHE A 34 26.68 5.26 3.72
CA PHE A 34 27.52 6.45 3.87
C PHE A 34 26.91 7.68 3.19
N LEU A 35 26.42 7.55 1.94
CA LEU A 35 25.74 8.65 1.25
C LEU A 35 24.53 9.16 2.08
N LYS A 36 23.68 8.26 2.56
CA LYS A 36 22.50 8.59 3.40
C LYS A 36 22.85 9.16 4.78
N LYS A 37 24.03 8.86 5.34
CA LYS A 37 24.48 9.34 6.67
C LYS A 37 25.38 10.58 6.60
N GLY A 38 25.26 11.39 5.56
CA GLY A 38 25.98 12.66 5.43
C GLY A 38 27.12 12.68 4.41
N GLY A 39 27.33 11.58 3.68
CA GLY A 39 28.28 11.53 2.56
C GLY A 39 27.95 12.52 1.44
N GLU A 40 26.68 12.90 1.29
CA GLU A 40 26.24 13.95 0.37
C GLU A 40 26.95 15.30 0.60
N ARG A 41 27.31 15.63 1.84
CA ARG A 41 28.07 16.87 2.14
C ARG A 41 29.42 16.89 1.43
N ILE A 42 30.06 15.73 1.26
CA ILE A 42 31.33 15.63 0.54
C ILE A 42 31.14 15.97 -0.94
N LEU A 43 30.03 15.52 -1.54
CA LEU A 43 29.70 15.84 -2.94
C LEU A 43 29.48 17.34 -3.11
N LYS A 44 28.68 17.95 -2.21
CA LYS A 44 28.43 19.40 -2.22
C LYS A 44 29.71 20.21 -2.10
N ASN A 45 30.64 19.80 -1.24
CA ASN A 45 31.93 20.50 -1.06
C ASN A 45 32.84 20.46 -2.31
N VAL A 46 32.59 19.54 -3.25
CA VAL A 46 33.32 19.46 -4.52
C VAL A 46 32.45 19.83 -5.73
N GLY A 47 31.29 20.46 -5.49
CA GLY A 47 30.38 20.91 -6.55
C GLY A 47 29.63 19.79 -7.27
N LEU A 48 29.53 18.60 -6.68
CA LEU A 48 28.83 17.44 -7.25
C LEU A 48 27.47 17.21 -6.55
N THR A 49 26.54 16.63 -7.29
CA THR A 49 25.22 16.20 -6.80
C THR A 49 25.12 14.68 -6.75
N LEU A 50 24.04 14.15 -6.19
CA LEU A 50 23.76 12.70 -6.24
C LEU A 50 23.51 12.22 -7.67
N ASP A 51 22.86 13.03 -8.52
CA ASP A 51 22.63 12.71 -9.94
C ASP A 51 23.93 12.42 -10.69
N PHE A 52 25.01 13.12 -10.33
CA PHE A 52 26.33 12.87 -10.91
C PHE A 52 26.78 11.42 -10.68
N LEU A 53 26.43 10.83 -9.53
CA LEU A 53 26.74 9.45 -9.19
C LEU A 53 25.78 8.43 -9.81
N LYS A 54 24.78 8.85 -10.59
CA LYS A 54 23.74 7.99 -11.19
C LYS A 54 23.17 7.04 -10.13
N VAL A 55 22.42 7.61 -9.19
CA VAL A 55 21.81 6.86 -8.10
C VAL A 55 20.30 7.01 -8.07
N TYR A 56 19.60 5.91 -7.79
CA TYR A 56 18.18 5.90 -7.48
C TYR A 56 17.93 5.51 -6.02
N GLU A 57 16.82 5.98 -5.46
CA GLU A 57 16.39 5.60 -4.11
C GLU A 57 15.69 4.24 -4.12
N THR A 58 15.89 3.47 -3.04
CA THR A 58 15.18 2.21 -2.81
C THR A 58 14.39 2.29 -1.52
N THR A 59 13.22 1.67 -1.55
CA THR A 59 12.30 1.52 -0.42
C THR A 59 11.98 0.03 -0.25
N GLU A 60 11.25 -0.32 0.81
CA GLU A 60 10.84 -1.71 0.99
C GLU A 60 9.82 -2.08 -0.10
N PRO A 61 10.01 -3.21 -0.80
CA PRO A 61 9.10 -3.62 -1.86
C PRO A 61 7.73 -3.94 -1.26
N LEU A 62 6.68 -3.47 -1.95
CA LEU A 62 5.30 -3.76 -1.58
C LEU A 62 4.92 -5.15 -2.12
N PRO A 63 4.44 -6.09 -1.28
CA PRO A 63 4.00 -7.40 -1.78
C PRO A 63 2.67 -7.25 -2.53
N TYR A 64 2.61 -7.77 -3.76
CA TYR A 64 1.39 -7.81 -4.56
C TYR A 64 1.35 -9.01 -5.51
N TYR A 65 0.18 -9.29 -6.06
CA TYR A 65 -0.02 -10.21 -7.17
C TYR A 65 -0.97 -9.60 -8.19
N SER A 66 -0.62 -9.69 -9.47
CA SER A 66 -1.43 -9.20 -10.58
C SER A 66 -1.83 -10.36 -11.48
N PHE A 67 -3.12 -10.55 -11.64
CA PHE A 67 -3.74 -11.48 -12.59
C PHE A 67 -3.43 -11.08 -14.03
N ASP A 68 -3.52 -9.79 -14.32
CA ASP A 68 -3.14 -9.18 -15.58
C ASP A 68 -2.56 -7.77 -15.34
N LYS A 69 -1.89 -7.22 -16.36
CA LYS A 69 -1.22 -5.91 -16.29
C LYS A 69 -1.91 -4.87 -17.18
N THR A 70 -3.18 -5.10 -17.54
CA THR A 70 -3.94 -4.20 -18.40
C THR A 70 -4.38 -2.96 -17.65
N THR A 71 -4.56 -1.85 -18.36
CA THR A 71 -4.98 -0.57 -17.79
C THR A 71 -6.11 0.02 -18.62
N PRO A 72 -7.14 0.63 -18.02
CA PRO A 72 -7.36 0.76 -16.57
C PRO A 72 -7.72 -0.57 -15.90
N GLN A 73 -7.46 -0.68 -14.59
CA GLN A 73 -7.82 -1.84 -13.78
C GLN A 73 -8.25 -1.47 -12.36
N ASN A 74 -8.92 -2.39 -11.68
CA ASN A 74 -9.13 -2.30 -10.24
C ASN A 74 -7.99 -3.00 -9.49
N VAL A 75 -7.41 -2.29 -8.54
CA VAL A 75 -6.34 -2.75 -7.66
C VAL A 75 -6.88 -2.75 -6.23
N VAL A 76 -6.94 -3.89 -5.56
CA VAL A 76 -7.39 -3.96 -4.17
C VAL A 76 -6.22 -4.01 -3.19
N ILE A 77 -6.22 -3.12 -2.21
CA ILE A 77 -5.30 -3.13 -1.07
C ILE A 77 -6.00 -3.84 0.09
N ILE A 78 -5.35 -4.88 0.62
CA ILE A 78 -5.85 -5.71 1.71
C ILE A 78 -4.95 -5.52 2.92
N GLU A 79 -5.50 -5.06 4.03
CA GLU A 79 -4.76 -4.83 5.26
C GLU A 79 -4.17 -6.14 5.84
N ASN A 80 -5.00 -7.17 5.94
CA ASN A 80 -4.69 -8.43 6.61
C ASN A 80 -3.98 -9.43 5.68
N LYS A 81 -2.99 -10.12 6.25
CA LYS A 81 -2.14 -11.08 5.53
C LYS A 81 -2.92 -12.30 5.05
N ASP A 82 -3.81 -12.85 5.87
CA ASP A 82 -4.51 -14.11 5.56
C ASP A 82 -5.60 -13.88 4.51
N THR A 83 -6.30 -12.74 4.58
CA THR A 83 -7.23 -12.28 3.53
C THR A 83 -6.49 -12.02 2.22
N PHE A 84 -5.31 -11.39 2.26
CA PHE A 84 -4.45 -11.21 1.08
C PHE A 84 -4.10 -12.55 0.41
N TYR A 85 -3.67 -13.55 1.19
CA TYR A 85 -3.34 -14.87 0.63
C TYR A 85 -4.56 -15.59 0.05
N SER A 86 -5.73 -15.44 0.67
CA SER A 86 -6.97 -16.04 0.19
C SER A 86 -7.39 -15.45 -1.16
N LEU A 87 -7.39 -14.12 -1.28
CA LEU A 87 -7.65 -13.39 -2.54
C LEU A 87 -6.62 -13.73 -3.61
N ARG A 88 -5.32 -13.72 -3.26
CA ARG A 88 -4.26 -14.12 -4.18
C ARG A 88 -4.45 -15.54 -4.69
N LYS A 89 -4.84 -16.48 -3.83
CA LYS A 89 -5.12 -17.88 -4.22
C LYS A 89 -6.33 -17.96 -5.14
N PHE A 90 -7.36 -17.14 -4.90
CA PHE A 90 -8.50 -17.01 -5.80
C PHE A 90 -8.08 -16.51 -7.18
N LEU A 91 -7.26 -15.45 -7.26
CA LEU A 91 -6.76 -14.92 -8.54
C LEU A 91 -5.89 -15.94 -9.29
N LEU A 92 -5.04 -16.68 -8.58
CA LEU A 92 -4.24 -17.76 -9.15
C LEU A 92 -5.09 -18.93 -9.71
N SER A 93 -6.36 -19.05 -9.33
CA SER A 93 -7.26 -20.07 -9.86
C SER A 93 -7.80 -19.77 -11.26
N GLY A 94 -7.44 -18.63 -11.85
CA GLY A 94 -7.93 -18.21 -13.17
C GLY A 94 -9.17 -17.31 -13.12
N LYS A 95 -9.63 -16.93 -11.92
CA LYS A 95 -10.81 -16.08 -11.70
C LYS A 95 -10.38 -14.70 -11.20
N ASN A 96 -11.08 -13.65 -11.59
CA ASN A 96 -10.76 -12.29 -11.13
C ASN A 96 -11.98 -11.45 -10.73
N SER A 97 -13.19 -12.02 -10.77
CA SER A 97 -14.39 -11.34 -10.26
C SER A 97 -14.58 -11.69 -8.79
N ILE A 98 -14.46 -10.70 -7.92
CA ILE A 98 -14.62 -10.81 -6.46
C ILE A 98 -15.80 -9.94 -6.07
N PHE A 99 -16.85 -10.54 -5.49
CA PHE A 99 -18.10 -9.85 -5.14
C PHE A 99 -18.69 -9.03 -6.31
N GLY A 100 -18.59 -9.58 -7.54
CA GLY A 100 -19.07 -8.94 -8.76
C GLY A 100 -18.16 -7.83 -9.33
N VAL A 101 -17.03 -7.55 -8.69
CA VAL A 101 -16.04 -6.56 -9.15
C VAL A 101 -14.82 -7.27 -9.73
N ASN A 102 -14.45 -6.93 -10.97
CA ASN A 102 -13.23 -7.46 -11.58
C ASN A 102 -11.99 -6.81 -10.93
N ILE A 103 -11.19 -7.59 -10.23
CA ILE A 103 -9.95 -7.18 -9.57
C ILE A 103 -8.76 -7.80 -10.30
N SER A 104 -7.92 -6.97 -10.92
CA SER A 104 -6.73 -7.45 -11.63
C SER A 104 -5.51 -7.56 -10.72
N THR A 105 -5.40 -6.72 -9.69
CA THR A 105 -4.25 -6.75 -8.77
C THR A 105 -4.70 -6.73 -7.31
N VAL A 106 -4.04 -7.55 -6.48
CA VAL A 106 -4.16 -7.53 -5.01
C VAL A 106 -2.83 -7.13 -4.38
N ILE A 107 -2.87 -6.15 -3.48
CA ILE A 107 -1.75 -5.59 -2.74
C ILE A 107 -1.91 -5.90 -1.25
N TYR A 108 -0.82 -6.30 -0.59
CA TYR A 108 -0.81 -6.42 0.87
C TYR A 108 -0.46 -5.08 1.52
N GLY A 109 -1.36 -4.57 2.36
CA GLY A 109 -1.28 -3.28 3.04
C GLY A 109 -0.43 -3.32 4.32
N GLY A 110 -0.61 -4.33 5.18
CA GLY A 110 0.16 -4.47 6.43
C GLY A 110 -0.17 -3.45 7.51
N GLY A 111 -1.41 -2.94 7.56
CA GLY A 111 -1.87 -1.95 8.53
C GLY A 111 -1.21 -0.59 8.34
N LYS A 112 -0.80 0.05 9.42
CA LYS A 112 -0.23 1.43 9.42
C LYS A 112 1.04 1.60 8.57
N THR A 113 1.74 0.52 8.24
CA THR A 113 2.93 0.58 7.37
C THR A 113 2.58 0.95 5.93
N ILE A 114 1.33 0.75 5.51
CA ILE A 114 0.86 1.08 4.17
C ILE A 114 1.08 2.55 3.83
N PHE A 115 1.02 3.48 4.78
CA PHE A 115 1.31 4.89 4.51
C PHE A 115 2.69 5.12 3.90
N LYS A 116 3.69 4.46 4.47
CA LYS A 116 5.07 4.58 4.01
C LYS A 116 5.21 3.91 2.65
N SER A 117 4.74 2.67 2.54
CA SER A 117 4.83 1.90 1.31
C SER A 117 4.01 2.51 0.16
N PHE A 118 2.89 3.17 0.46
CA PHE A 118 2.01 3.79 -0.51
C PHE A 118 2.54 5.15 -0.97
N LYS A 119 3.21 5.91 -0.10
CA LYS A 119 3.97 7.10 -0.51
C LYS A 119 5.06 6.73 -1.51
N ASP A 120 5.70 5.59 -1.27
CA ASP A 120 6.74 5.04 -2.14
C ASP A 120 6.15 4.22 -3.31
N PHE A 121 4.83 4.07 -3.39
CA PHE A 121 4.12 3.26 -4.39
C PHE A 121 4.58 3.64 -5.80
N LYS A 122 4.55 4.93 -6.13
CA LYS A 122 4.96 5.43 -7.44
C LYS A 122 6.43 5.22 -7.77
N LEU A 123 7.29 5.08 -6.76
CA LEU A 123 8.73 4.96 -6.95
C LEU A 123 9.15 3.53 -7.26
N CYS A 124 8.38 2.53 -6.81
CA CYS A 124 8.84 1.14 -6.82
C CYS A 124 7.88 0.13 -7.44
N VAL A 125 6.62 0.50 -7.71
CA VAL A 125 5.70 -0.40 -8.41
C VAL A 125 5.82 -0.27 -9.92
N GLU A 126 5.39 -1.33 -10.62
CA GLU A 126 5.38 -1.33 -12.07
C GLU A 126 4.48 -0.21 -12.62
N PRO A 127 4.85 0.45 -13.75
CA PRO A 127 4.14 1.64 -14.24
C PRO A 127 2.63 1.47 -14.41
N TYR A 128 2.18 0.27 -14.81
CA TYR A 128 0.75 0.00 -15.01
C TYR A 128 -0.08 0.13 -13.73
N LEU A 129 0.49 -0.11 -12.54
CA LEU A 129 -0.22 0.05 -11.26
C LEU A 129 -0.44 1.51 -10.90
N THR A 130 0.41 2.39 -11.40
CA THR A 130 0.33 3.86 -11.20
C THR A 130 -0.50 4.57 -12.26
N HIS A 131 -1.15 3.83 -13.16
CA HIS A 131 -1.96 4.42 -14.22
C HIS A 131 -3.12 5.23 -13.61
N LYS A 132 -3.29 6.48 -14.05
CA LYS A 132 -4.22 7.44 -13.42
C LYS A 132 -5.69 7.02 -13.46
N GLU A 133 -6.04 6.19 -14.44
CA GLU A 133 -7.39 5.66 -14.62
C GLU A 133 -7.63 4.35 -13.85
N ASN A 134 -6.62 3.84 -13.13
CA ASN A 134 -6.86 2.72 -12.22
C ASN A 134 -7.69 3.18 -11.03
N THR A 135 -8.57 2.30 -10.58
CA THR A 135 -9.27 2.46 -9.31
C THR A 135 -8.58 1.61 -8.27
N ILE A 136 -8.17 2.25 -7.17
CA ILE A 136 -7.58 1.59 -6.02
C ILE A 136 -8.69 1.42 -4.99
N LEU A 137 -8.93 0.18 -4.60
CA LEU A 137 -9.95 -0.22 -3.64
C LEU A 137 -9.27 -0.60 -2.32
N TYR A 138 -9.75 -0.10 -1.19
CA TYR A 138 -9.22 -0.42 0.12
C TYR A 138 -10.17 -1.33 0.89
N LEU A 139 -9.67 -2.47 1.38
CA LEU A 139 -10.38 -3.33 2.32
C LEU A 139 -9.48 -3.52 3.55
N GLY A 140 -10.00 -3.13 4.71
CA GLY A 140 -9.40 -3.35 6.04
C GLY A 140 -10.40 -4.01 6.99
N ASP A 141 -10.01 -4.15 8.25
CA ASP A 141 -10.96 -4.53 9.30
C ASP A 141 -12.03 -3.44 9.43
N LEU A 142 -13.28 -3.83 9.69
CA LEU A 142 -14.35 -2.86 9.93
C LEU A 142 -14.34 -2.46 11.42
N ASP A 143 -13.36 -1.64 11.77
CA ASP A 143 -13.17 -1.02 13.08
C ASP A 143 -12.75 0.45 12.92
N TYR A 144 -12.54 1.16 14.04
CA TYR A 144 -12.08 2.56 13.96
C TYR A 144 -10.67 2.71 13.35
N GLU A 145 -9.75 1.78 13.61
CA GLU A 145 -8.37 1.87 13.10
C GLU A 145 -8.30 1.64 11.59
N GLY A 146 -8.98 0.62 11.07
CA GLY A 146 -9.08 0.30 9.65
C GLY A 146 -9.73 1.43 8.86
N ILE A 147 -10.81 2.03 9.39
CA ILE A 147 -11.43 3.21 8.80
C ILE A 147 -10.45 4.39 8.79
N LEU A 148 -9.75 4.66 9.90
CA LEU A 148 -8.76 5.73 9.95
C LEU A 148 -7.59 5.50 8.97
N ILE A 149 -7.16 4.26 8.75
CA ILE A 149 -6.13 3.96 7.75
C ILE A 149 -6.64 4.36 6.36
N TYR A 150 -7.85 3.96 6.00
CA TYR A 150 -8.47 4.37 4.74
C TYR A 150 -8.54 5.89 4.60
N GLU A 151 -9.12 6.58 5.59
CA GLU A 151 -9.37 8.02 5.49
C GLU A 151 -8.08 8.81 5.37
N ASN A 152 -7.07 8.45 6.17
CA ASN A 152 -5.77 9.09 6.09
C ASN A 152 -5.09 8.83 4.72
N LEU A 153 -5.25 7.63 4.13
CA LEU A 153 -4.71 7.32 2.80
C LEU A 153 -5.43 8.15 1.74
N ARG A 154 -6.77 8.21 1.79
CA ARG A 154 -7.57 9.00 0.88
C ARG A 154 -7.18 10.47 0.94
N GLU A 155 -7.00 11.03 2.14
CA GLU A 155 -6.58 12.43 2.27
C GLU A 155 -5.18 12.70 1.74
N ALA A 156 -4.23 11.79 2.00
CA ALA A 156 -2.86 11.94 1.56
C ALA A 156 -2.69 11.84 0.03
N PHE A 157 -3.53 11.06 -0.65
CA PHE A 157 -3.36 10.72 -2.06
C PHE A 157 -4.54 11.07 -2.98
N LYS A 158 -5.53 11.84 -2.51
CA LYS A 158 -6.74 12.23 -3.26
C LYS A 158 -6.48 12.86 -4.64
N ASP A 159 -5.37 13.58 -4.78
CA ASP A 159 -5.01 14.31 -6.01
C ASP A 159 -4.14 13.44 -6.94
N GLU A 160 -3.76 12.24 -6.48
CA GLU A 160 -2.78 11.38 -7.12
C GLU A 160 -3.38 10.10 -7.69
N VAL A 161 -4.37 9.52 -7.02
CA VAL A 161 -5.00 8.24 -7.36
C VAL A 161 -6.49 8.26 -7.04
N ASN A 162 -7.28 7.45 -7.75
CA ASN A 162 -8.65 7.18 -7.33
C ASN A 162 -8.66 6.11 -6.24
N LEU A 163 -8.84 6.47 -4.96
CA LEU A 163 -8.81 5.54 -3.82
C LEU A 163 -10.17 5.44 -3.11
N GLU A 164 -10.88 4.35 -3.27
CA GLU A 164 -12.23 4.16 -2.72
C GLU A 164 -12.25 2.99 -1.73
N PRO A 165 -13.19 2.93 -0.77
CA PRO A 165 -13.42 1.71 -0.02
C PRO A 165 -13.82 0.60 -0.99
N PHE A 166 -13.43 -0.65 -0.74
CA PHE A 166 -13.98 -1.77 -1.49
C PHE A 166 -15.40 -2.07 -1.00
N ILE A 167 -16.36 -1.26 -1.46
CA ILE A 167 -17.75 -1.24 -0.97
C ILE A 167 -18.35 -2.64 -0.95
N GLU A 168 -18.26 -3.37 -2.06
CA GLU A 168 -18.85 -4.72 -2.17
C GLU A 168 -18.19 -5.72 -1.21
N GLY A 169 -16.89 -5.59 -0.93
CA GLY A 169 -16.22 -6.38 0.10
C GLY A 169 -16.71 -6.08 1.51
N TYR A 170 -16.88 -4.80 1.87
CA TYR A 170 -17.44 -4.42 3.17
C TYR A 170 -18.92 -4.83 3.31
N LYS A 171 -19.71 -4.76 2.24
CA LYS A 171 -21.08 -5.25 2.24
C LYS A 171 -21.13 -6.74 2.52
N GLU A 172 -20.34 -7.57 1.84
CA GLU A 172 -20.32 -9.01 2.11
C GLU A 172 -19.88 -9.31 3.55
N MET A 173 -18.93 -8.56 4.11
CA MET A 173 -18.56 -8.69 5.54
C MET A 173 -19.76 -8.45 6.47
N ILE A 174 -20.54 -7.40 6.22
CA ILE A 174 -21.73 -7.04 7.00
C ILE A 174 -22.84 -8.06 6.78
N ASP A 175 -23.12 -8.41 5.52
CA ASP A 175 -24.19 -9.33 5.14
C ASP A 175 -23.95 -10.72 5.70
N LYS A 176 -22.70 -11.21 5.67
CA LYS A 176 -22.32 -12.49 6.27
C LYS A 176 -22.45 -12.47 7.79
N TYR A 177 -21.98 -11.41 8.45
CA TYR A 177 -22.18 -11.19 9.88
C TYR A 177 -23.66 -11.29 10.28
N LEU A 178 -24.52 -10.59 9.56
CA LEU A 178 -25.96 -10.54 9.83
C LEU A 178 -26.64 -11.89 9.51
N ARG A 179 -26.36 -12.46 8.34
CA ARG A 179 -26.95 -13.72 7.84
C ARG A 179 -26.62 -14.89 8.76
N GLU A 180 -25.39 -14.96 9.25
CA GLU A 180 -24.91 -16.07 10.10
C GLU A 180 -25.05 -15.77 11.60
N ASN A 181 -25.51 -14.57 11.97
CA ASN A 181 -25.66 -14.10 13.36
C ASN A 181 -24.37 -14.32 14.18
N ILE A 182 -23.24 -13.89 13.62
CA ILE A 182 -21.91 -14.10 14.18
C ILE A 182 -21.73 -13.20 15.42
N ASP A 183 -21.25 -13.77 16.52
CA ASP A 183 -20.84 -12.98 17.68
C ASP A 183 -19.52 -12.27 17.39
N LEU A 184 -19.61 -10.97 17.11
CA LEU A 184 -18.46 -10.16 16.75
C LEU A 184 -17.51 -9.95 17.96
N PRO A 185 -16.19 -9.96 17.73
CA PRO A 185 -15.19 -9.67 18.75
C PRO A 185 -15.26 -8.21 19.22
N THR A 186 -14.73 -7.98 20.42
CA THR A 186 -14.57 -6.64 20.98
C THR A 186 -13.30 -5.98 20.46
N THR A 187 -13.38 -4.67 20.23
CA THR A 187 -12.25 -3.82 19.85
C THR A 187 -11.22 -3.73 20.98
N LYS A 188 -9.99 -3.35 20.63
CA LYS A 188 -8.94 -3.10 21.62
C LYS A 188 -9.26 -1.82 22.40
N GLU A 189 -8.92 -1.79 23.69
CA GLU A 189 -9.04 -0.58 24.50
C GLU A 189 -8.19 0.57 23.92
N GLY A 190 -8.74 1.78 23.94
CA GLY A 190 -8.01 3.00 23.54
C GLY A 190 -7.93 3.25 22.03
N GLN A 191 -8.79 2.61 21.22
CA GLN A 191 -8.89 2.95 19.79
C GLN A 191 -9.19 4.45 19.59
N ASN A 192 -8.55 5.03 18.57
CA ASN A 192 -8.85 6.40 18.16
C ASN A 192 -10.21 6.42 17.46
N ARG A 193 -11.21 7.04 18.10
CA ARG A 193 -12.58 7.14 17.57
C ARG A 193 -12.80 8.31 16.60
N GLY A 194 -11.74 9.04 16.25
CA GLY A 194 -11.79 10.26 15.44
C GLY A 194 -11.99 10.04 13.94
N ILE A 195 -12.85 9.10 13.54
CA ILE A 195 -13.21 8.90 12.12
C ILE A 195 -14.00 10.10 11.60
N LYS A 196 -13.77 10.44 10.33
CA LYS A 196 -14.51 11.46 9.59
C LYS A 196 -15.69 10.79 8.87
N THR A 197 -16.26 11.49 7.90
CA THR A 197 -17.37 10.96 7.09
C THR A 197 -16.89 10.30 5.79
N LEU A 198 -15.61 10.44 5.42
CA LEU A 198 -15.09 10.07 4.10
C LEU A 198 -15.34 8.61 3.77
N PHE A 199 -15.17 7.71 4.75
CA PHE A 199 -15.49 6.30 4.57
C PHE A 199 -16.99 6.06 4.50
N LEU A 200 -17.73 6.61 5.47
CA LEU A 200 -19.16 6.35 5.66
C LEU A 200 -20.03 6.93 4.53
N ASP A 201 -19.55 7.92 3.80
CA ASP A 201 -20.29 8.57 2.72
C ASP A 201 -20.36 7.72 1.43
N TYR A 202 -19.60 6.62 1.36
CA TYR A 202 -19.71 5.62 0.28
C TYR A 202 -20.86 4.62 0.46
N PHE A 203 -21.42 4.54 1.67
CA PHE A 203 -22.40 3.51 2.01
C PHE A 203 -23.82 4.08 2.05
N GLN A 204 -24.77 3.29 1.57
CA GLN A 204 -26.19 3.57 1.75
C GLN A 204 -26.58 3.54 3.24
N ASP A 205 -27.68 4.20 3.58
CA ASP A 205 -28.12 4.39 4.97
C ASP A 205 -28.26 3.08 5.77
N GLU A 206 -28.64 1.98 5.12
CA GLU A 206 -28.74 0.67 5.75
C GLU A 206 -27.37 0.16 6.24
N TYR A 207 -26.40 0.05 5.35
CA TYR A 207 -25.04 -0.36 5.69
C TYR A 207 -24.36 0.64 6.63
N LYS A 208 -24.56 1.94 6.42
CA LYS A 208 -24.01 3.01 7.29
C LYS A 208 -24.50 2.86 8.73
N LYS A 209 -25.78 2.53 8.94
CA LYS A 209 -26.34 2.29 10.28
C LYS A 209 -25.71 1.07 10.93
N GLU A 210 -25.54 -0.03 10.20
CA GLU A 210 -24.92 -1.24 10.75
C GLU A 210 -23.44 -1.04 11.08
N ILE A 211 -22.68 -0.34 10.23
CA ILE A 211 -21.29 0.05 10.52
C ILE A 211 -21.22 0.83 11.84
N LEU A 212 -22.02 1.91 11.95
CA LEU A 212 -22.02 2.76 13.15
C LEU A 212 -22.45 1.97 14.40
N LYS A 213 -23.42 1.07 14.28
CA LYS A 213 -23.88 0.21 15.37
C LYS A 213 -22.77 -0.70 15.88
N VAL A 214 -22.05 -1.39 14.99
CA VAL A 214 -20.91 -2.25 15.35
C VAL A 214 -19.86 -1.43 16.11
N LEU A 215 -19.48 -0.26 15.58
CA LEU A 215 -18.50 0.63 16.18
C LEU A 215 -18.95 1.20 17.54
N MET A 216 -20.23 1.53 17.72
CA MET A 216 -20.79 2.04 18.99
C MET A 216 -20.88 0.96 20.07
N MET A 217 -20.96 -0.32 19.67
CA MET A 217 -20.91 -1.46 20.58
C MET A 217 -19.48 -1.86 20.99
N ASP A 218 -18.47 -1.06 20.59
CA ASP A 218 -17.05 -1.39 20.76
C ASP A 218 -16.70 -2.77 20.20
N LYS A 219 -17.36 -3.16 19.09
CA LYS A 219 -17.11 -4.38 18.33
C LYS A 219 -16.52 -4.06 16.97
N TYR A 220 -16.03 -5.08 16.28
CA TYR A 220 -15.55 -4.95 14.90
C TYR A 220 -15.83 -6.19 14.06
N ILE A 221 -15.83 -6.01 12.73
CA ILE A 221 -15.87 -7.14 11.79
C ILE A 221 -14.46 -7.37 11.23
N PRO A 222 -13.78 -8.47 11.60
CA PRO A 222 -12.46 -8.81 11.07
C PRO A 222 -12.54 -9.18 9.59
N GLN A 223 -11.50 -8.88 8.81
CA GLN A 223 -11.42 -9.30 7.40
C GLN A 223 -11.47 -10.81 7.22
N GLU A 224 -11.04 -11.58 8.21
CA GLU A 224 -11.06 -13.05 8.22
C GLU A 224 -12.47 -13.64 8.22
N ILE A 225 -13.51 -12.82 8.40
CA ILE A 225 -14.90 -13.24 8.12
C ILE A 225 -15.05 -13.67 6.65
N LEU A 226 -14.28 -13.05 5.74
CA LEU A 226 -14.20 -13.42 4.34
C LEU A 226 -13.12 -14.49 4.15
N THR A 227 -13.55 -15.59 3.57
CA THR A 227 -12.72 -16.75 3.27
C THR A 227 -12.67 -16.95 1.75
N ILE A 228 -11.80 -17.86 1.30
CA ILE A 228 -11.75 -18.22 -0.13
C ILE A 228 -13.07 -18.79 -0.68
N GLN A 229 -13.98 -19.25 0.17
CA GLN A 229 -15.29 -19.76 -0.27
C GLN A 229 -16.27 -18.64 -0.62
N ASP A 230 -16.01 -17.42 -0.14
CA ASP A 230 -16.84 -16.25 -0.38
C ASP A 230 -16.46 -15.53 -1.68
N PHE A 231 -15.24 -15.76 -2.20
CA PHE A 231 -14.71 -15.13 -3.41
C PHE A 231 -15.15 -15.83 -4.71
#